data_AF-A0A9E0V801-F1
#
_entry.id   AF-A0A9E0V801-F1
#
_cell.length_a   1.000
_cell.length_b   1.000
_cell.length_c   1.000
_cell.angle_alpha   90.00
_cell.angle_beta   90.00
_cell.angle_gamma   90.00
#
_symmetry.space_group_name_H-M   'P 1'
#
loop_
_entity.id
_entity.type
_entity.pdbx_description
1 polymer ?
#
loop_
_entity_poly.entity_id
_entity_poly.type
_entity_poly.pdbx_seq_one_letter_code
_entity_poly.pdbx_strand_id
1 'polypeptide(L)'
;MLEDYLAGILSFPESREVELWLAREGMESDAIDGLAKIPPTEIDSSVQRINAQLRNQVRKGNRQRRRKIHSQRWVWLAMVVIISLVVLAYFLIFILQK
;
A
#
# COMPACT_ATOMS: atom_id res chain seq x y z
N MET A 1 -0.22 -25.99 -10.57
CA MET A 1 -0.89 -27.04 -9.76
C MET A 1 -2.34 -26.69 -9.47
N LEU A 2 -2.65 -25.66 -8.66
CA LEU A 2 -4.05 -25.29 -8.37
C LEU A 2 -4.78 -24.65 -9.56
N GLU A 3 -4.10 -23.81 -10.33
CA GLU A 3 -4.64 -23.25 -11.59
C GLU A 3 -4.95 -24.37 -12.60
N ASP A 4 -4.04 -25.35 -12.73
CA ASP A 4 -4.19 -26.50 -13.61
C ASP A 4 -5.31 -27.47 -13.15
N TYR A 5 -5.49 -27.60 -11.83
CA TYR A 5 -6.59 -28.34 -11.23
C TYR A 5 -7.94 -27.68 -11.54
N LEU A 6 -8.04 -26.35 -11.40
CA LEU A 6 -9.22 -25.56 -11.76
C LEU A 6 -9.50 -25.56 -13.27
N ALA A 7 -8.45 -25.66 -14.10
CA ALA A 7 -8.55 -25.76 -15.55
C ALA A 7 -8.85 -27.20 -16.05
N GLY A 8 -8.89 -28.20 -15.16
CA GLY A 8 -9.24 -29.59 -15.51
C GLY A 8 -8.20 -30.34 -16.35
N ILE A 9 -6.95 -29.86 -16.35
CA ILE A 9 -5.85 -30.41 -17.17
C ILE A 9 -4.91 -31.34 -16.39
N LEU A 10 -5.16 -31.55 -15.09
CA LEU A 10 -4.37 -32.44 -14.23
C LEU A 10 -4.67 -33.92 -14.50
N SER A 11 -3.65 -34.77 -14.35
CA SER A 11 -3.83 -36.22 -14.40
C SER A 11 -4.52 -36.74 -13.14
N PHE A 12 -5.23 -37.87 -13.25
CA PHE A 12 -5.96 -38.50 -12.13
C PHE A 12 -5.15 -38.73 -10.83
N PRO A 13 -3.86 -39.10 -10.87
CA PRO A 13 -3.07 -39.20 -9.64
C PRO A 13 -2.78 -37.84 -8.99
N GLU A 14 -2.56 -36.79 -9.79
CA GLU A 14 -2.26 -35.44 -9.29
C GLU A 14 -3.51 -34.76 -8.73
N SER A 15 -4.68 -34.97 -9.34
CA SER A 15 -5.95 -34.39 -8.86
C SER A 15 -6.31 -34.92 -7.47
N ARG A 16 -6.06 -36.22 -7.24
CA ARG A 16 -6.27 -36.87 -5.94
C ARG A 16 -5.35 -36.32 -4.85
N GLU A 17 -4.11 -35.98 -5.20
CA GLU A 17 -3.18 -35.37 -4.24
C GLU A 17 -3.68 -33.98 -3.78
N VAL A 18 -4.20 -33.20 -4.72
CA VAL A 18 -4.84 -31.90 -4.44
C VAL A 18 -6.09 -32.06 -3.58
N GLU A 19 -6.95 -33.04 -3.87
CA GLU A 19 -8.14 -33.35 -3.04
C GLU A 19 -7.77 -33.74 -1.60
N LEU A 20 -6.73 -34.56 -1.42
CA LEU A 20 -6.24 -34.95 -0.09
C LEU A 20 -5.67 -33.76 0.70
N TRP A 21 -5.02 -32.84 0.00
CA TRP A 21 -4.51 -31.60 0.59
C TRP A 21 -5.66 -30.68 0.99
N LEU A 22 -6.66 -30.49 0.13
CA LEU A 22 -7.86 -29.68 0.41
C LEU A 22 -8.71 -30.24 1.55
N ALA A 23 -8.82 -31.56 1.67
CA ALA A 23 -9.56 -32.22 2.74
C ALA A 23 -8.92 -32.00 4.14
N ARG A 24 -7.63 -31.65 4.20
CA ARG A 24 -6.92 -31.39 5.46
C ARG A 24 -7.20 -29.97 5.99
N GLU A 25 -7.51 -29.03 5.11
CA GLU A 25 -7.67 -27.60 5.43
C GLU A 25 -9.11 -27.15 5.09
N GLY A 26 -10.03 -27.26 6.05
CA GLY A 26 -11.47 -27.10 5.81
C GLY A 26 -11.92 -25.77 5.19
N MET A 27 -11.11 -24.70 5.27
CA MET A 27 -11.41 -23.41 4.62
C MET A 27 -11.05 -23.38 3.12
N GLU A 28 -10.00 -24.10 2.73
CA GLU A 28 -9.47 -24.08 1.37
C GLU A 28 -10.41 -24.84 0.42
N SER A 29 -10.98 -25.95 0.88
CA SER A 29 -12.00 -26.72 0.14
C SER A 29 -13.21 -25.86 -0.24
N ASP A 30 -13.76 -25.11 0.72
CA ASP A 30 -14.92 -24.22 0.48
C ASP A 30 -14.57 -23.07 -0.46
N ALA A 31 -13.36 -22.52 -0.35
CA ALA A 31 -12.89 -21.46 -1.24
C ALA A 31 -12.73 -21.95 -2.69
N ILE A 32 -12.18 -23.15 -2.89
CA ILE A 32 -12.02 -23.74 -4.23
C ILE A 32 -13.36 -24.09 -4.86
N ASP A 33 -14.32 -24.64 -4.11
CA ASP A 33 -15.67 -24.88 -4.63
C ASP A 33 -16.36 -23.56 -5.06
N GLY A 34 -16.07 -22.46 -4.35
CA GLY A 34 -16.50 -21.12 -4.75
C GLY A 34 -15.85 -20.65 -6.06
N LEU A 35 -14.54 -20.88 -6.24
CA LEU A 35 -13.82 -20.53 -7.46
C LEU A 35 -14.22 -21.40 -8.66
N ALA A 36 -14.50 -22.69 -8.46
CA ALA A 36 -14.91 -23.62 -9.52
C ALA A 36 -16.25 -23.24 -10.18
N LYS A 37 -17.08 -22.43 -9.50
CA LYS A 37 -18.34 -21.89 -10.04
C LYS A 37 -18.12 -20.71 -11.00
N ILE A 38 -16.90 -20.17 -11.06
CA ILE A 38 -16.53 -19.05 -11.93
C ILE A 38 -15.85 -19.62 -13.17
N PRO A 39 -16.22 -19.19 -14.39
CA PRO A 39 -15.57 -19.69 -15.59
C PRO A 39 -14.08 -19.30 -15.61
N PRO A 40 -13.18 -20.17 -16.11
CA PRO A 40 -11.73 -19.95 -16.06
C PRO A 40 -11.28 -18.63 -16.71
N THR A 41 -11.97 -18.22 -17.78
CA THR A 41 -11.71 -16.96 -18.50
C THR A 41 -11.99 -15.72 -17.65
N GLU A 42 -12.92 -15.81 -16.69
CA GLU A 42 -13.25 -14.72 -15.77
C GLU A 42 -12.32 -14.68 -14.56
N ILE A 43 -11.68 -15.80 -14.21
CA ILE A 43 -10.70 -15.88 -13.12
C ILE A 43 -9.48 -15.02 -13.47
N ASP A 44 -8.88 -15.25 -14.64
CA ASP A 44 -7.68 -14.50 -15.07
C ASP A 44 -7.92 -13.00 -15.13
N SER A 45 -9.04 -12.58 -15.74
CA SER A 45 -9.40 -11.18 -15.86
C SER A 45 -9.71 -10.55 -14.49
N SER A 46 -10.30 -11.31 -13.57
CA SER A 46 -10.57 -10.87 -12.20
C SER A 46 -9.28 -10.73 -11.39
N VAL A 47 -8.35 -11.69 -11.48
CA VAL A 47 -7.03 -11.61 -10.83
C VAL A 47 -6.27 -10.38 -11.32
N GLN A 48 -6.25 -10.13 -12.63
CA GLN A 48 -5.61 -8.95 -13.20
C GLN A 48 -6.23 -7.64 -12.68
N ARG A 49 -7.56 -7.57 -12.62
CA ARG A 49 -8.29 -6.40 -12.10
C ARG A 49 -7.98 -6.15 -10.63
N ILE A 50 -8.02 -7.20 -9.80
CA ILE A 50 -7.73 -7.13 -8.36
C ILE A 50 -6.29 -6.65 -8.14
N ASN A 51 -5.32 -7.25 -8.83
CA ASN A 51 -3.92 -6.85 -8.75
C ASN A 51 -3.70 -5.38 -9.17
N ALA A 52 -4.33 -4.94 -10.26
CA ALA A 52 -4.25 -3.56 -10.71
C ALA A 52 -4.84 -2.58 -9.69
N GLN A 53 -5.99 -2.92 -9.08
CA GLN A 53 -6.63 -2.10 -8.06
C GLN A 53 -5.80 -2.02 -6.77
N LEU A 54 -5.29 -3.15 -6.26
CA LEU A 54 -4.41 -3.21 -5.09
C LEU A 54 -3.17 -2.34 -5.29
N ARG A 55 -2.48 -2.51 -6.42
CA ARG A 55 -1.29 -1.73 -6.76
C ARG A 55 -1.60 -0.23 -6.81
N ASN A 56 -2.76 0.15 -7.35
CA ASN A 56 -3.20 1.54 -7.37
C ASN A 56 -3.52 2.09 -5.98
N GLN A 57 -4.20 1.33 -5.11
CA GLN A 57 -4.51 1.72 -3.74
C GLN A 57 -3.24 1.92 -2.90
N VAL A 58 -2.30 0.97 -2.97
CA VAL A 58 -1.01 1.06 -2.28
C VAL A 58 -0.22 2.28 -2.76
N ARG A 59 -0.16 2.50 -4.09
CA ARG A 59 0.55 3.65 -4.67
C ARG A 59 -0.10 4.99 -4.28
N LYS A 60 -1.43 5.05 -4.22
CA LYS A 60 -2.18 6.25 -3.79
C LYS A 60 -1.92 6.57 -2.32
N GLY A 61 -1.95 5.56 -1.44
CA GLY A 61 -1.63 5.71 -0.02
C GLY A 61 -0.22 6.26 0.21
N ASN A 62 0.78 5.75 -0.51
CA ASN A 62 2.16 6.21 -0.42
C ASN A 62 2.34 7.66 -0.93
N ARG A 63 1.65 8.05 -2.00
CA ARG A 63 1.73 9.41 -2.56
C ARG A 63 1.05 10.44 -1.65
N GLN A 64 0.00 10.04 -0.94
CA GLN A 64 -0.75 10.90 -0.03
C GLN A 64 -0.01 11.11 1.30
N ARG A 65 0.70 10.09 1.81
CA ARG A 65 1.59 10.23 2.99
C ARG A 65 2.77 11.17 2.72
N ARG A 66 3.35 11.15 1.52
CA ARG A 66 4.48 12.03 1.14
C ARG A 66 4.11 13.49 0.91
N ARG A 67 2.83 13.84 0.77
CA ARG A 67 2.35 15.22 0.53
C ARG A 67 2.11 16.03 1.81
N LYS A 68 2.34 15.47 3.00
CA LYS A 68 2.13 16.15 4.30
C LYS A 68 3.30 17.02 4.78
N ILE A 69 4.26 17.37 3.92
CA ILE A 69 5.28 18.39 4.24
C ILE A 69 4.88 19.70 3.58
N HIS A 70 3.74 20.26 3.97
CA HIS A 70 3.28 21.55 3.47
C HIS A 70 3.05 22.49 4.65
N SER A 71 4.13 23.15 5.11
CA SER A 71 4.15 24.56 5.56
C SER A 71 5.45 24.97 6.29
N GLN A 72 6.62 24.73 5.70
CA GLN A 72 7.90 25.24 6.27
C GLN A 72 8.03 26.79 6.21
N ARG A 73 7.09 27.49 5.58
CA ARG A 73 7.12 28.97 5.44
C ARG A 73 7.04 29.70 6.78
N TRP A 74 6.23 29.20 7.71
CA TRP A 74 6.08 29.80 9.04
C TRP A 74 7.32 29.64 9.90
N VAL A 75 8.02 28.51 9.75
CA VAL A 75 9.29 28.23 10.44
C VAL A 75 10.37 29.22 9.99
N TRP A 76 10.47 29.45 8.68
CA TRP A 76 11.43 30.41 8.14
C TRP A 76 11.14 31.85 8.58
N LEU A 77 9.85 32.24 8.58
CA LEU A 77 9.44 33.56 9.06
C LEU A 77 9.78 33.76 10.55
N ALA A 78 9.48 32.77 11.40
CA ALA A 78 9.80 32.83 12.82
C ALA A 78 11.32 32.96 13.06
N MET A 79 12.13 32.22 12.30
CA MET A 79 13.59 32.28 12.39
C MET A 79 14.15 33.67 12.05
N VAL A 80 13.63 34.30 10.99
CA VAL A 80 14.04 35.67 10.60
C VAL A 80 13.66 36.69 11.68
N VAL A 81 12.45 36.58 12.26
CA VAL A 81 11.99 37.49 13.33
C VAL A 81 12.87 37.38 14.58
N ILE A 82 13.24 36.16 15.00
CA ILE A 82 14.10 35.95 16.16
C ILE A 82 15.48 36.58 15.94
N ILE A 83 16.09 36.35 14.76
CA ILE A 83 17.39 36.94 14.43
C ILE A 83 17.29 38.48 14.42
N SER A 84 16.24 39.03 13.83
CA SER A 84 16.02 40.48 13.81
C SER A 84 15.89 41.08 15.21
N LEU A 85 15.23 40.38 16.15
CA LEU A 85 15.10 40.82 17.54
C LEU A 85 16.46 40.87 18.25
N VAL A 86 17.33 39.89 18.02
CA VAL A 86 18.69 39.88 18.59
C VAL A 86 19.52 41.05 18.08
N VAL A 87 19.45 41.33 16.78
CA VAL A 87 20.16 42.45 16.15
C VAL A 87 19.65 43.79 16.71
N LEU A 88 18.34 43.96 16.84
CA LEU A 88 17.74 45.17 17.41
C LEU A 88 18.13 45.35 18.88
N ALA A 89 18.11 44.29 19.68
CA ALA A 89 18.53 44.33 21.08
C ALA A 89 20.00 44.75 21.23
N TYR A 90 20.89 44.21 20.39
CA TYR A 90 22.29 44.64 20.35
C TYR A 90 22.43 46.13 20.01
N PHE A 91 21.67 46.60 19.02
CA PHE A 91 21.71 48.00 18.58
C PHE A 91 21.26 48.97 19.68
N LEU A 92 20.21 48.60 20.43
CA LEU A 92 19.74 49.39 21.57
C LEU A 92 20.77 49.48 22.69
N ILE A 93 21.43 48.36 23.04
CA ILE A 93 22.49 48.36 24.06
C ILE A 93 23.66 49.22 23.60
N PHE A 94 24.06 49.10 22.34
CA PHE A 94 25.17 49.88 21.78
C PHE A 94 24.88 51.38 21.76
N ILE A 95 23.65 51.78 21.44
CA ILE A 95 23.22 53.19 21.50
C ILE A 95 23.13 53.71 22.92
N LEU A 96 22.70 52.89 23.89
CA LEU A 96 22.52 53.30 25.28
C LEU A 96 23.84 53.32 26.09
N GLN A 97 24.85 52.55 25.67
CA GLN A 97 26.20 52.55 26.26
C GLN A 97 27.13 53.63 25.69
N LYS A 98 26.65 54.43 24.74
CA LYS A 98 27.37 55.57 24.17
C LYS A 98 26.81 56.87 24.73
#